data_AF-J9DJ50-F1
#
_entry.id   AF-J9DJ50-F1
#
_cell.length_a   1.000
_cell.length_b   1.000
_cell.length_c   1.000
_cell.angle_alpha   90.00
_cell.angle_beta   90.00
_cell.angle_gamma   90.00
#
_symmetry.space_group_name_H-M   'P 1'
#
loop_
_entity.id
_entity.type
_entity.pdbx_description
1 polymer ?
#
loop_
_entity_poly.entity_id
_entity_poly.type
_entity_poly.pdbx_seq_one_letter_code
_entity_poly.pdbx_strand_id
1 'polypeptide(L)'
;MKSFDFVKVLSIYETKRDSIKKYEVNNKSPEETDMILKDVHRSFGFAKKLPENKLTQLRVILYHVLKSIPVEYVQCMSEIASVMVYHYFKEDVDSSDEEEYDLDFENSLEDGHLKIDGDKLDLSRITITNILKEKYEPLLDNEFEMYKHYNTIFREIMSKKGVNIPEDLSIKYMNQTLTWFIGSCSNFDDIKRIVALMLACPTSFPFLLLIEFYDQIEANKKITLPSDLYEQLIKLESQFLKVETKLEDSSGKLNTRNLILLGAAVVVGIGVLCTMFKKEK
;
A
#
# COMPACT_ATOMS: atom_id res chain seq x y z
N MET A 1 10.06 19.22 -7.12
CA MET A 1 10.27 18.18 -8.16
C MET A 1 8.91 17.72 -8.70
N LYS A 2 8.75 17.21 -9.94
CA LYS A 2 7.45 16.67 -10.40
C LYS A 2 7.05 15.48 -9.51
N SER A 3 5.77 15.39 -9.13
CA SER A 3 5.23 14.29 -8.32
C SER A 3 5.54 12.94 -8.96
N PHE A 4 5.66 11.88 -8.16
CA PHE A 4 5.73 10.51 -8.67
C PHE A 4 4.57 10.25 -9.63
N ASP A 5 4.90 9.81 -10.84
CA ASP A 5 3.89 9.39 -11.81
C ASP A 5 3.39 8.01 -11.38
N PHE A 6 2.17 7.98 -10.84
CA PHE A 6 1.54 6.78 -10.32
C PHE A 6 1.45 5.67 -11.37
N VAL A 7 1.04 5.99 -12.61
CA VAL A 7 0.89 4.99 -13.69
C VAL A 7 2.25 4.39 -14.03
N LYS A 8 3.27 5.25 -14.14
CA LYS A 8 4.62 4.82 -14.48
C LYS A 8 5.22 3.91 -13.41
N VAL A 9 5.04 4.25 -12.13
CA VAL A 9 5.54 3.42 -11.02
C VAL A 9 4.75 2.11 -10.93
N LEU A 10 3.43 2.14 -11.14
CA LEU A 10 2.58 0.96 -11.10
C LEU A 10 2.97 -0.08 -12.16
N SER A 11 3.34 0.38 -13.37
CA SER A 11 3.75 -0.50 -14.47
C SER A 11 4.93 -1.42 -14.16
N ILE A 12 5.76 -1.08 -13.16
CA ILE A 12 6.86 -1.93 -12.68
C ILE A 12 6.34 -3.24 -12.05
N TYR A 13 5.10 -3.23 -11.56
CA TYR A 13 4.45 -4.34 -10.88
C TYR A 13 3.53 -5.15 -11.81
N GLU A 14 3.30 -4.72 -13.05
CA GLU A 14 2.36 -5.35 -13.98
C GLU A 14 2.88 -6.65 -14.62
N THR A 15 4.19 -6.92 -14.51
CA THR A 15 4.82 -8.10 -15.13
C THR A 15 4.96 -9.25 -14.13
N LYS A 16 4.70 -10.48 -14.59
CA LYS A 16 4.94 -11.70 -13.79
C LYS A 16 6.43 -11.82 -13.45
N ARG A 17 6.73 -12.22 -12.22
CA ARG A 17 8.10 -12.38 -11.71
C ARG A 17 8.40 -13.85 -11.47
N ASP A 18 9.55 -14.31 -11.95
CA ASP A 18 10.01 -15.69 -11.80
C ASP A 18 10.20 -16.10 -10.33
N SER A 19 10.46 -15.13 -9.45
CA SER A 19 10.60 -15.35 -8.00
C SER A 19 9.28 -15.74 -7.32
N ILE A 20 8.13 -15.49 -7.95
CA ILE A 20 6.82 -15.85 -7.42
C ILE A 20 6.44 -17.19 -8.06
N LYS A 21 6.64 -18.27 -7.28
CA LYS A 21 6.57 -19.67 -7.76
C LYS A 21 5.29 -19.96 -8.55
N LYS A 22 4.15 -19.41 -8.16
CA LYS A 22 2.88 -19.50 -8.89
C LYS A 22 1.99 -18.29 -8.60
N TYR A 23 1.49 -17.66 -9.67
CA TYR A 23 0.31 -16.76 -9.62
C TYR A 23 -1.02 -17.56 -9.65
N GLU A 24 -0.93 -18.89 -9.59
CA GLU A 24 -2.10 -19.77 -9.53
C GLU A 24 -2.87 -19.53 -8.23
N VAL A 25 -4.19 -19.49 -8.35
CA VAL A 25 -5.15 -19.25 -7.28
C VAL A 25 -4.86 -20.18 -6.11
N ASN A 26 -4.55 -19.63 -4.94
CA ASN A 26 -4.60 -20.41 -3.72
C ASN A 26 -6.07 -20.53 -3.30
N ASN A 27 -6.53 -21.75 -3.02
CA ASN A 27 -7.87 -21.91 -2.43
C ASN A 27 -7.81 -21.32 -1.02
N LYS A 28 -8.34 -20.11 -0.90
CA LYS A 28 -8.49 -19.38 0.36
C LYS A 28 -9.26 -20.23 1.35
N SER A 29 -8.86 -20.19 2.62
CA SER A 29 -9.66 -20.85 3.65
C SER A 29 -11.03 -20.16 3.79
N PRO A 30 -12.05 -20.82 4.37
CA PRO A 30 -13.32 -20.17 4.67
C PRO A 30 -13.16 -18.93 5.55
N GLU A 31 -12.28 -18.98 6.55
CA GLU A 31 -11.99 -17.87 7.47
C GLU A 31 -11.34 -16.69 6.74
N GLU A 32 -10.37 -16.98 5.86
CA GLU A 32 -9.71 -15.98 5.03
C GLU A 32 -10.71 -15.32 4.07
N THR A 33 -11.61 -16.13 3.48
CA THR A 33 -12.65 -15.65 2.56
C THR A 33 -13.66 -14.73 3.25
N ASP A 34 -14.10 -15.08 4.46
CA ASP A 34 -14.98 -14.25 5.29
C ASP A 34 -14.31 -12.93 5.69
N MET A 35 -13.01 -12.97 6.01
CA MET A 35 -12.24 -11.76 6.30
C MET A 35 -12.15 -10.83 5.09
N ILE A 36 -11.83 -11.38 3.91
CA ILE A 36 -11.82 -10.63 2.64
C ILE A 36 -13.18 -9.97 2.42
N LEU A 37 -14.28 -10.73 2.57
CA LEU A 37 -15.63 -10.24 2.35
C LEU A 37 -15.94 -9.00 3.22
N LYS A 38 -15.68 -9.10 4.53
CA LYS A 38 -15.92 -8.01 5.50
C LYS A 38 -15.11 -6.75 5.21
N ASP A 39 -13.87 -6.92 4.77
CA ASP A 39 -12.98 -5.79 4.44
C ASP A 39 -13.33 -5.15 3.09
N VAL A 40 -13.66 -5.96 2.08
CA VAL A 40 -14.11 -5.49 0.77
C VAL A 40 -15.38 -4.67 0.89
N HIS A 41 -16.34 -5.10 1.71
CA HIS A 41 -17.59 -4.36 1.92
C HIS A 41 -17.34 -2.91 2.42
N ARG A 42 -16.29 -2.72 3.22
CA ARG A 42 -15.91 -1.41 3.80
C ARG A 42 -14.92 -0.61 2.94
N SER A 43 -14.44 -1.19 1.84
CA SER A 43 -13.42 -0.60 0.96
C SER A 43 -14.00 0.54 0.09
N PHE A 44 -13.12 1.21 -0.66
CA PHE A 44 -13.46 2.37 -1.52
C PHE A 44 -14.01 3.58 -0.76
N GLY A 45 -13.63 3.76 0.51
CA GLY A 45 -14.01 4.93 1.31
C GLY A 45 -13.59 6.28 0.70
N PHE A 46 -12.65 6.28 -0.24
CA PHE A 46 -12.22 7.45 -1.02
C PHE A 46 -13.09 7.74 -2.25
N ALA A 47 -13.94 6.80 -2.68
CA ALA A 47 -14.75 6.89 -3.90
C ALA A 47 -16.25 7.11 -3.61
N LYS A 48 -16.62 7.56 -2.41
CA LYS A 48 -18.02 7.76 -1.94
C LYS A 48 -18.92 8.64 -2.82
N LYS A 49 -18.37 9.33 -3.83
CA LYS A 49 -19.13 10.11 -4.80
C LYS A 49 -19.72 9.26 -5.92
N LEU A 50 -19.24 8.03 -6.10
CA LEU A 50 -19.84 7.10 -7.04
C LEU A 50 -21.19 6.60 -6.53
N PRO A 51 -22.16 6.34 -7.42
CA PRO A 51 -23.39 5.63 -7.07
C PRO A 51 -23.10 4.27 -6.42
N GLU A 52 -24.00 3.81 -5.54
CA GLU A 52 -23.78 2.59 -4.76
C GLU A 52 -23.68 1.34 -5.64
N ASN A 53 -24.48 1.22 -6.70
CA ASN A 53 -24.37 0.11 -7.66
C ASN A 53 -22.96 0.03 -8.29
N LYS A 54 -22.35 1.18 -8.64
CA LYS A 54 -20.97 1.24 -9.15
C LYS A 54 -19.94 0.83 -8.10
N LEU A 55 -20.13 1.26 -6.85
CA LEU A 55 -19.29 0.82 -5.73
C LEU A 55 -19.41 -0.68 -5.49
N THR A 56 -20.62 -1.25 -5.57
CA THR A 56 -20.84 -2.70 -5.48
C THR A 56 -20.11 -3.44 -6.58
N GLN A 57 -20.16 -2.97 -7.84
CA GLN A 57 -19.41 -3.59 -8.94
C GLN A 57 -17.89 -3.59 -8.66
N LEU A 58 -17.33 -2.47 -8.21
CA LEU A 58 -15.91 -2.39 -7.83
C LEU A 58 -15.56 -3.32 -6.66
N ARG A 59 -16.45 -3.46 -5.67
CA ARG A 59 -16.29 -4.40 -4.55
C ARG A 59 -16.29 -5.85 -5.03
N VAL A 60 -17.17 -6.21 -5.98
CA VAL A 60 -17.21 -7.56 -6.57
C VAL A 60 -15.88 -7.86 -7.27
N ILE A 61 -15.38 -6.92 -8.08
CA ILE A 61 -14.06 -7.05 -8.73
C ILE A 61 -12.96 -7.23 -7.67
N LEU A 62 -12.94 -6.38 -6.65
CA LEU A 62 -11.94 -6.44 -5.58
C LEU A 62 -11.97 -7.78 -4.84
N TYR A 63 -13.14 -8.29 -4.52
CA TYR A 63 -13.31 -9.60 -3.90
C TYR A 63 -12.75 -10.72 -4.78
N HIS A 64 -13.09 -10.75 -6.07
CA HIS A 64 -12.57 -11.74 -7.00
C HIS A 64 -11.05 -11.67 -7.14
N VAL A 65 -10.48 -10.46 -7.19
CA VAL A 65 -9.03 -10.29 -7.22
C VAL A 65 -8.39 -10.82 -5.95
N LEU A 66 -8.82 -10.39 -4.76
CA LEU A 66 -8.21 -10.81 -3.48
C LEU A 66 -8.38 -12.30 -3.19
N LYS A 67 -9.50 -12.90 -3.60
CA LYS A 67 -9.74 -14.34 -3.46
C LYS A 67 -8.84 -15.17 -4.38
N SER A 68 -8.36 -14.59 -5.47
CA SER A 68 -7.64 -15.32 -6.54
C SER A 68 -6.12 -15.10 -6.55
N ILE A 69 -5.58 -14.28 -5.65
CA ILE A 69 -4.13 -14.08 -5.51
C ILE A 69 -3.48 -15.14 -4.60
N PRO A 70 -2.21 -15.50 -4.82
CA PRO A 70 -1.49 -16.51 -4.04
C PRO A 70 -0.95 -16.02 -2.68
N VAL A 71 -1.26 -14.78 -2.29
CA VAL A 71 -0.81 -14.16 -1.03
C VAL A 71 -1.84 -14.44 0.05
N GLU A 72 -1.45 -14.94 1.23
CA GLU A 72 -2.36 -15.07 2.37
C GLU A 72 -2.91 -13.69 2.77
N TYR A 73 -4.23 -13.59 2.88
CA TYR A 73 -4.91 -12.35 3.17
C TYR A 73 -4.76 -11.99 4.64
N VAL A 74 -4.32 -10.76 4.86
CA VAL A 74 -4.31 -10.13 6.17
C VAL A 74 -5.18 -8.89 6.10
N GLN A 75 -5.92 -8.62 7.18
CA GLN A 75 -6.74 -7.43 7.31
C GLN A 75 -5.94 -6.18 6.91
N CYS A 76 -6.62 -5.20 6.29
CA CYS A 76 -6.05 -3.98 5.69
C CYS A 76 -5.52 -4.11 4.26
N MET A 77 -5.26 -5.31 3.74
CA MET A 77 -4.81 -5.48 2.34
C MET A 77 -5.84 -4.95 1.32
N SER A 78 -7.13 -5.01 1.64
CA SER A 78 -8.20 -4.51 0.77
C SER A 78 -8.08 -3.01 0.50
N GLU A 79 -7.58 -2.20 1.44
CA GLU A 79 -7.41 -0.76 1.26
C GLU A 79 -6.41 -0.48 0.13
N ILE A 80 -5.25 -1.14 0.16
CA ILE A 80 -4.23 -1.01 -0.90
C ILE A 80 -4.77 -1.54 -2.23
N ALA A 81 -5.34 -2.74 -2.23
CA ALA A 81 -5.84 -3.38 -3.45
C ALA A 81 -6.99 -2.58 -4.09
N SER A 82 -7.85 -1.93 -3.28
CA SER A 82 -8.96 -1.11 -3.77
C SER A 82 -8.48 0.09 -4.60
N VAL A 83 -7.31 0.66 -4.31
CA VAL A 83 -6.74 1.74 -5.13
C VAL A 83 -6.39 1.24 -6.53
N MET A 84 -5.81 0.04 -6.63
CA MET A 84 -5.44 -0.57 -7.91
C MET A 84 -6.67 -0.98 -8.70
N VAL A 85 -7.65 -1.61 -8.05
CA VAL A 85 -8.93 -1.97 -8.67
C VAL A 85 -9.65 -0.71 -9.17
N TYR A 86 -9.71 0.35 -8.36
CA TYR A 86 -10.29 1.61 -8.78
C TYR A 86 -9.54 2.19 -9.99
N HIS A 87 -8.21 2.13 -10.01
CA HIS A 87 -7.43 2.62 -11.14
C HIS A 87 -7.74 1.88 -12.45
N TYR A 88 -7.78 0.55 -12.42
CA TYR A 88 -7.95 -0.27 -13.63
C TYR A 88 -9.39 -0.34 -14.15
N PHE A 89 -10.39 -0.30 -13.25
CA PHE A 89 -11.77 -0.65 -13.59
C PHE A 89 -12.77 0.49 -13.44
N LYS A 90 -12.39 1.66 -12.90
CA LYS A 90 -13.33 2.77 -12.73
C LYS A 90 -14.00 3.15 -14.04
N GLU A 91 -13.25 3.29 -15.13
CA GLU A 91 -13.83 3.71 -16.42
C GLU A 91 -14.81 2.67 -16.97
N ASP A 92 -14.48 1.38 -16.84
CA ASP A 92 -15.35 0.29 -17.27
C ASP A 92 -16.67 0.30 -16.47
N VAL A 93 -16.57 0.48 -15.15
CA VAL A 93 -17.72 0.56 -14.23
C VAL A 93 -18.54 1.83 -14.47
N ASP A 94 -17.90 2.99 -14.68
CA ASP A 94 -18.58 4.25 -14.97
C ASP A 94 -19.32 4.18 -16.32
N SER A 95 -18.79 3.44 -17.29
CA SER A 95 -19.39 3.26 -18.62
C SER A 95 -20.46 2.17 -18.70
N SER A 96 -20.62 1.33 -17.67
CA SER A 96 -21.62 0.26 -17.70
C SER A 96 -23.03 0.85 -17.61
N ASP A 97 -23.90 0.53 -18.56
CA ASP A 97 -25.32 0.96 -18.54
C ASP A 97 -26.17 0.08 -17.60
N GLU A 98 -25.54 -0.72 -16.73
CA GLU A 98 -26.25 -1.54 -15.75
C GLU A 98 -27.09 -0.63 -14.86
N GLU A 99 -28.40 -0.69 -15.10
CA GLU A 99 -29.44 0.03 -14.38
C GLU A 99 -29.30 -0.20 -12.88
N GLU A 100 -29.96 0.66 -12.12
CA GLU A 100 -30.13 0.65 -10.66
C GLU A 100 -30.89 -0.61 -10.19
N TYR A 101 -30.40 -1.80 -10.54
CA TYR A 101 -30.78 -3.03 -9.88
C TYR A 101 -30.29 -2.91 -8.44
N ASP A 102 -31.12 -3.36 -7.49
CA ASP A 102 -30.71 -3.66 -6.11
C ASP A 102 -29.64 -4.76 -6.18
N LEU A 103 -28.43 -4.38 -6.60
CA LEU A 103 -27.25 -5.21 -6.61
C LEU A 103 -26.83 -5.33 -5.16
N ASP A 104 -27.44 -6.28 -4.48
CA ASP A 104 -26.90 -6.80 -3.25
C ASP A 104 -25.53 -7.42 -3.57
N PHE A 105 -24.53 -7.06 -2.78
CA PHE A 105 -23.16 -7.51 -2.97
C PHE A 105 -23.06 -9.02 -2.92
N GLU A 106 -23.82 -9.68 -2.02
CA GLU A 106 -23.82 -11.14 -1.90
C GLU A 106 -24.43 -11.82 -3.14
N ASN A 107 -25.58 -11.34 -3.62
CA ASN A 107 -26.20 -11.85 -4.85
C ASN A 107 -25.31 -11.62 -6.09
N SER A 108 -24.61 -10.48 -6.14
CA SER A 108 -23.71 -10.13 -7.25
C SER A 108 -22.48 -11.05 -7.35
N LEU A 109 -22.09 -11.70 -6.25
CA LEU A 109 -21.00 -12.68 -6.24
C LEU A 109 -21.42 -14.02 -6.88
N GLU A 110 -22.71 -14.36 -6.83
CA GLU A 110 -23.25 -15.62 -7.34
C GLU A 110 -23.64 -15.54 -8.83
N ASP A 111 -24.17 -14.39 -9.27
CA ASP A 111 -24.81 -14.29 -10.58
C ASP A 111 -23.85 -14.06 -11.78
N GLY A 112 -22.55 -13.82 -11.54
CA GLY A 112 -21.55 -13.70 -12.61
C GLY A 112 -21.84 -12.59 -13.63
N HIS A 113 -22.67 -11.60 -13.27
CA HIS A 113 -23.19 -10.57 -14.17
C HIS A 113 -22.12 -9.57 -14.65
N LEU A 114 -21.00 -9.47 -13.95
CA LEU A 114 -19.95 -8.52 -14.32
C LEU A 114 -19.14 -9.03 -15.53
N LYS A 115 -19.39 -8.44 -16.70
CA LYS A 115 -18.51 -8.58 -17.88
C LYS A 115 -17.20 -7.84 -17.65
N ILE A 116 -16.29 -8.47 -16.93
CA ILE A 116 -14.93 -7.96 -16.72
C ILE A 116 -14.04 -8.50 -17.84
N ASP A 117 -13.21 -7.64 -18.41
CA ASP A 117 -12.13 -8.05 -19.29
C ASP A 117 -11.15 -8.96 -18.52
N GLY A 118 -11.05 -10.22 -18.94
CA GLY A 118 -10.20 -11.23 -18.31
C GLY A 118 -8.72 -10.83 -18.29
N ASP A 119 -8.24 -10.14 -19.33
CA ASP A 119 -6.84 -9.71 -19.41
C ASP A 119 -6.56 -8.60 -18.39
N LYS A 120 -7.49 -7.64 -18.22
CA LYS A 120 -7.39 -6.62 -17.16
C LYS A 120 -7.48 -7.22 -15.78
N LEU A 121 -8.34 -8.22 -15.58
CA LEU A 121 -8.46 -8.92 -14.29
C LEU A 121 -7.15 -9.61 -13.93
N ASP A 122 -6.53 -10.31 -14.88
CA ASP A 122 -5.24 -10.95 -14.70
C ASP A 122 -4.11 -9.93 -14.45
N LEU A 123 -4.08 -8.83 -15.18
CA LEU A 123 -3.13 -7.73 -14.96
C LEU A 123 -3.25 -7.18 -13.53
N SER A 124 -4.47 -6.92 -13.07
CA SER A 124 -4.74 -6.44 -11.71
C SER A 124 -4.28 -7.44 -10.64
N ARG A 125 -4.57 -8.74 -10.83
CA ARG A 125 -4.13 -9.82 -9.94
C ARG A 125 -2.60 -9.89 -9.86
N ILE A 126 -1.91 -9.84 -11.00
CA ILE A 126 -0.44 -9.86 -11.06
C ILE A 126 0.13 -8.65 -10.31
N THR A 127 -0.40 -7.47 -10.61
CA THR A 127 0.01 -6.20 -10.01
C THR A 127 -0.12 -6.24 -8.49
N ILE A 128 -1.32 -6.55 -7.98
CA ILE A 128 -1.59 -6.59 -6.55
C ILE A 128 -0.75 -7.68 -5.86
N THR A 129 -0.60 -8.86 -6.47
CA THR A 129 0.27 -9.93 -5.93
C THR A 129 1.70 -9.44 -5.76
N ASN A 130 2.26 -8.79 -6.78
CA ASN A 130 3.63 -8.29 -6.75
C ASN A 130 3.81 -7.21 -5.68
N ILE A 131 2.85 -6.29 -5.58
CA ILE A 131 2.87 -5.22 -4.59
C ILE A 131 2.83 -5.80 -3.18
N LEU A 132 1.88 -6.70 -2.89
CA LEU A 132 1.74 -7.29 -1.56
C LEU A 132 2.98 -8.10 -1.17
N LYS A 133 3.50 -8.93 -2.08
CA LYS A 133 4.73 -9.72 -1.86
C LYS A 133 5.96 -8.85 -1.59
N GLU A 134 6.11 -7.73 -2.29
CA GLU A 134 7.30 -6.88 -2.18
C GLU A 134 7.21 -5.85 -1.05
N LYS A 135 6.03 -5.27 -0.83
CA LYS A 135 5.88 -4.10 0.06
C LYS A 135 5.15 -4.39 1.36
N TYR A 136 4.31 -5.42 1.39
CA TYR A 136 3.42 -5.68 2.52
C TYR A 136 3.86 -6.89 3.34
N GLU A 137 4.05 -8.05 2.69
CA GLU A 137 4.46 -9.31 3.33
C GLU A 137 5.74 -9.18 4.17
N PRO A 138 6.80 -8.46 3.73
CA PRO A 138 8.00 -8.30 4.56
C PRO A 138 7.76 -7.60 5.92
N LEU A 139 6.69 -6.81 6.05
CA LEU A 139 6.32 -6.16 7.31
C LEU A 139 5.58 -7.08 8.27
N LEU A 140 4.97 -8.16 7.75
CA LEU A 140 4.16 -9.11 8.50
C LEU A 140 4.93 -10.39 8.86
N ASP A 141 5.88 -10.77 8.01
CA ASP A 141 6.71 -11.96 8.17
C ASP A 141 7.43 -11.99 9.52
N ASN A 142 7.73 -13.22 9.98
CA ASN A 142 8.43 -13.47 11.25
C ASN A 142 7.76 -12.76 12.45
N GLU A 143 6.44 -12.88 12.57
CA GLU A 143 5.66 -12.25 13.64
C GLU A 143 5.88 -10.73 13.71
N PHE A 144 5.82 -10.06 12.56
CA PHE A 144 5.97 -8.61 12.43
C PHE A 144 7.35 -8.08 12.86
N GLU A 145 8.43 -8.86 12.71
CA GLU A 145 9.77 -8.47 13.15
C GLU A 145 10.23 -7.15 12.51
N MET A 146 10.11 -7.02 11.19
CA MET A 146 10.50 -5.79 10.46
C MET A 146 9.64 -4.60 10.88
N TYR A 147 8.32 -4.80 11.03
CA TYR A 147 7.43 -3.75 11.51
C TYR A 147 7.83 -3.27 12.91
N LYS A 148 8.07 -4.19 13.85
CA LYS A 148 8.50 -3.88 15.23
C LYS A 148 9.84 -3.12 15.25
N HIS A 149 10.76 -3.49 14.38
CA HIS A 149 12.03 -2.78 14.19
C HIS A 149 11.82 -1.34 13.71
N TYR A 150 11.06 -1.13 12.63
CA TYR A 150 10.77 0.22 12.15
C TYR A 150 9.95 1.06 13.14
N ASN A 151 9.04 0.43 13.88
CA ASN A 151 8.29 1.08 14.94
C ASN A 151 9.19 1.54 16.10
N THR A 152 10.22 0.76 16.45
CA THR A 152 11.25 1.18 17.42
C THR A 152 11.99 2.42 16.92
N ILE A 153 12.41 2.44 15.66
CA ILE A 153 13.09 3.60 15.06
C ILE A 153 12.19 4.85 15.07
N PHE A 154 10.91 4.68 14.70
CA PHE A 154 9.91 5.75 14.78
C PHE A 154 9.86 6.36 16.19
N ARG A 155 9.72 5.54 17.24
CA ARG A 155 9.65 6.01 18.63
C ARG A 155 10.92 6.75 19.05
N GLU A 156 12.09 6.25 18.67
CA GLU A 156 13.38 6.89 18.95
C GLU A 156 13.51 8.27 18.28
N ILE A 157 13.01 8.42 17.06
CA ILE A 157 13.00 9.71 16.36
C ILE A 157 12.01 10.68 17.04
N MET A 158 10.82 10.20 17.39
CA MET A 158 9.81 11.04 18.08
C MET A 158 10.29 11.49 19.46
N SER A 159 10.98 10.63 20.20
CA SER A 159 11.59 10.97 21.49
C SER A 159 12.58 12.12 21.36
N LYS A 160 13.43 12.11 20.31
CA LYS A 160 14.35 13.23 19.99
C LYS A 160 13.63 14.53 19.59
N LYS A 161 12.39 14.43 19.11
CA LYS A 161 11.50 15.58 18.86
C LYS A 161 10.74 16.03 20.10
N GLY A 162 10.98 15.42 21.27
CA GLY A 162 10.31 15.75 22.52
C GLY A 162 8.96 15.04 22.72
N VAL A 163 8.63 14.06 21.88
CA VAL A 163 7.39 13.28 21.95
C VAL A 163 7.71 11.87 22.42
N ASN A 164 7.39 11.55 23.67
CA ASN A 164 7.61 10.22 24.21
C ASN A 164 6.38 9.32 23.95
N ILE A 165 6.57 8.26 23.17
CA ILE A 165 5.51 7.33 22.78
C ILE A 165 5.81 5.96 23.41
N PRO A 166 4.99 5.50 24.39
CA PRO A 166 5.06 4.14 24.92
C PRO A 166 4.91 3.07 23.84
N GLU A 167 5.51 1.90 24.06
CA GLU A 167 5.55 0.82 23.07
C GLU A 167 4.17 0.28 22.73
N ASP A 168 3.40 -0.03 23.77
CA ASP A 168 2.02 -0.47 23.69
C ASP A 168 1.14 0.54 22.94
N LEU A 169 1.36 1.83 23.16
CA LEU A 169 0.62 2.89 22.47
C LEU A 169 1.05 3.08 21.02
N SER A 170 2.30 2.79 20.66
CA SER A 170 2.79 2.95 19.29
C SER A 170 2.14 1.99 18.30
N ILE A 171 1.63 0.85 18.76
CA ILE A 171 0.91 -0.13 17.95
C ILE A 171 -0.41 0.44 17.38
N LYS A 172 -0.98 1.48 17.99
CA LYS A 172 -2.20 2.13 17.48
C LYS A 172 -2.04 2.72 16.07
N TYR A 173 -0.80 2.98 15.63
CA TYR A 173 -0.49 3.52 14.29
C TYR A 173 -0.33 2.43 13.20
N MET A 174 -0.48 1.16 13.56
CA MET A 174 -0.30 0.03 12.64
C MET A 174 -1.28 0.08 11.48
N ASN A 175 -2.55 0.37 11.75
CA ASN A 175 -3.56 0.44 10.69
C ASN A 175 -3.21 1.54 9.68
N GLN A 176 -2.74 2.71 10.12
CA GLN A 176 -2.37 3.81 9.22
C GLN A 176 -1.16 3.43 8.36
N THR A 177 -0.13 2.81 8.96
CA THR A 177 1.08 2.42 8.23
C THR A 177 0.84 1.25 7.28
N LEU A 178 0.03 0.26 7.66
CA LEU A 178 -0.31 -0.88 6.80
C LEU A 178 -1.33 -0.52 5.71
N THR A 179 -2.24 0.44 5.93
CA THR A 179 -3.15 0.93 4.88
C THR A 179 -2.57 2.08 4.05
N TRP A 180 -1.27 2.37 4.20
CA TRP A 180 -0.57 3.46 3.50
C TRP A 180 -1.30 4.81 3.59
N PHE A 181 -1.89 5.10 4.74
CA PHE A 181 -2.59 6.37 5.01
C PHE A 181 -3.72 6.70 4.01
N ILE A 182 -4.24 5.71 3.27
CA ILE A 182 -5.32 5.89 2.30
C ILE A 182 -6.53 6.56 2.98
N GLY A 183 -6.93 6.03 4.14
CA GLY A 183 -8.00 6.58 4.97
C GLY A 183 -7.70 7.98 5.55
N SER A 184 -6.44 8.41 5.59
CA SER A 184 -6.04 9.73 6.09
C SER A 184 -6.00 10.80 5.00
N CYS A 185 -6.10 10.44 3.72
CA CYS A 185 -6.11 11.39 2.61
C CYS A 185 -7.48 12.04 2.41
N SER A 186 -7.48 13.25 1.82
CA SER A 186 -8.71 14.02 1.54
C SER A 186 -9.28 13.78 0.15
N ASN A 187 -8.47 13.37 -0.81
CA ASN A 187 -8.86 13.17 -2.20
C ASN A 187 -8.03 12.05 -2.86
N PHE A 188 -8.49 11.57 -4.01
CA PHE A 188 -7.85 10.46 -4.72
C PHE A 188 -6.50 10.81 -5.34
N ASP A 189 -6.25 12.07 -5.68
CA ASP A 189 -4.95 12.49 -6.22
C ASP A 189 -3.86 12.41 -5.16
N ASP A 190 -4.15 12.79 -3.92
CA ASP A 190 -3.25 12.61 -2.79
C ASP A 190 -3.03 11.12 -2.46
N ILE A 191 -4.07 10.29 -2.58
CA ILE A 191 -3.93 8.83 -2.45
C ILE A 191 -2.97 8.30 -3.51
N LYS A 192 -3.15 8.64 -4.79
CA LYS A 192 -2.22 8.24 -5.86
C LYS A 192 -0.78 8.69 -5.57
N ARG A 193 -0.59 9.91 -5.06
CA ARG A 193 0.73 10.43 -4.70
C ARG A 193 1.41 9.61 -3.59
N ILE A 194 0.68 9.27 -2.52
CA ILE A 194 1.22 8.42 -1.44
C ILE A 194 1.49 7.02 -1.93
N VAL A 195 0.55 6.42 -2.66
CA VAL A 195 0.72 5.05 -3.16
C VAL A 195 1.90 4.98 -4.12
N ALA A 196 2.06 5.95 -5.03
CA ALA A 196 3.21 6.01 -5.92
C ALA A 196 4.54 6.12 -5.14
N LEU A 197 4.55 6.88 -4.04
CA LEU A 197 5.71 6.96 -3.14
C LEU A 197 5.99 5.61 -2.46
N MET A 198 4.98 4.94 -1.89
CA MET A 198 5.14 3.63 -1.25
C MET A 198 5.65 2.56 -2.23
N LEU A 199 5.18 2.60 -3.48
CA LEU A 199 5.61 1.68 -4.53
C LEU A 199 7.03 1.97 -5.01
N ALA A 200 7.45 3.23 -5.06
CA ALA A 200 8.78 3.63 -5.53
C ALA A 200 9.89 3.47 -4.47
N CYS A 201 9.52 3.37 -3.19
CA CYS A 201 10.45 3.46 -2.08
C CYS A 201 10.54 2.16 -1.24
N PRO A 202 11.54 2.05 -0.34
CA PRO A 202 11.65 0.94 0.62
C PRO A 202 10.44 0.81 1.57
N THR A 203 10.29 -0.36 2.18
CA THR A 203 9.22 -0.71 3.14
C THR A 203 9.24 0.11 4.43
N SER A 204 10.29 0.89 4.70
CA SER A 204 10.38 1.82 5.84
C SER A 204 9.62 3.13 5.62
N PHE A 205 9.25 3.48 4.38
CA PHE A 205 8.62 4.78 4.05
C PHE A 205 7.27 5.06 4.72
N PRO A 206 6.39 4.07 5.00
CA PRO A 206 5.21 4.31 5.83
C PRO A 206 5.56 4.94 7.19
N PHE A 207 6.70 4.58 7.78
CA PHE A 207 7.14 5.15 9.06
C PHE A 207 7.71 6.56 8.90
N LEU A 208 8.34 6.88 7.77
CA LEU A 208 8.74 8.26 7.47
C LEU A 208 7.51 9.17 7.35
N LEU A 209 6.45 8.70 6.68
CA LEU A 209 5.17 9.42 6.64
C LEU A 209 4.53 9.55 8.02
N LEU A 210 4.59 8.50 8.85
CA LEU A 210 4.09 8.55 10.22
C LEU A 210 4.80 9.64 11.04
N ILE A 211 6.13 9.76 10.90
CA ILE A 211 6.93 10.77 11.59
C ILE A 211 6.63 12.18 11.07
N GLU A 212 6.47 12.34 9.75
CA GLU A 212 6.19 13.63 9.12
C GLU A 212 4.80 14.14 9.48
N PHE A 213 3.80 13.27 9.43
CA PHE A 213 2.40 13.62 9.66
C PHE A 213 1.89 13.28 11.06
N TYR A 214 2.79 13.01 12.01
CA TYR A 214 2.46 12.56 13.36
C TYR A 214 1.37 13.42 14.02
N ASP A 215 1.55 14.75 14.05
CA ASP A 215 0.62 15.67 14.71
C ASP A 215 -0.78 15.64 14.08
N GLN A 216 -0.85 15.45 12.76
CA GLN A 216 -2.13 15.37 12.04
C GLN A 216 -2.82 14.04 12.33
N ILE A 217 -2.07 12.95 12.31
CA ILE A 217 -2.58 11.59 12.62
C ILE A 217 -3.06 11.52 14.06
N GLU A 218 -2.27 12.02 15.01
CA GLU A 218 -2.63 12.03 16.45
C GLU A 218 -3.88 12.86 16.71
N ALA A 219 -4.04 13.98 16.00
CA ALA A 219 -5.24 14.81 16.06
C ALA A 219 -6.44 14.26 15.27
N ASN A 220 -6.34 13.06 14.69
CA ASN A 220 -7.34 12.47 13.77
C ASN A 220 -7.73 13.40 12.60
N LYS A 221 -6.77 14.20 12.12
CA LYS A 221 -6.94 15.11 10.99
C LYS A 221 -6.49 14.44 9.70
N LYS A 222 -7.11 14.86 8.59
CA LYS A 222 -6.67 14.47 7.25
C LYS A 222 -5.28 15.03 6.98
N ILE A 223 -4.45 14.23 6.32
CA ILE A 223 -3.10 14.65 5.96
C ILE A 223 -3.13 15.62 4.78
N THR A 224 -2.37 16.70 4.90
CA THR A 224 -2.17 17.67 3.80
C THR A 224 -0.78 17.46 3.21
N LEU A 225 -0.73 17.01 1.95
CA LEU A 225 0.54 16.66 1.31
C LEU A 225 1.25 17.91 0.75
N PRO A 226 2.39 18.32 1.30
CA PRO A 226 3.14 19.45 0.79
C PRO A 226 3.72 19.14 -0.59
N SER A 227 4.03 20.19 -1.37
CA SER A 227 4.59 20.04 -2.72
C SER A 227 6.03 19.50 -2.71
N ASP A 228 6.76 19.72 -1.62
CA ASP A 228 8.14 19.31 -1.38
C ASP A 228 8.24 18.09 -0.45
N LEU A 229 7.15 17.31 -0.32
CA LEU A 229 7.07 16.13 0.55
C LEU A 229 8.25 15.18 0.33
N TYR A 230 8.63 14.91 -0.91
CA TYR A 230 9.72 13.98 -1.20
C TYR A 230 11.07 14.48 -0.68
N GLU A 231 11.37 15.77 -0.88
CA GLU A 231 12.58 16.40 -0.37
C GLU A 231 12.62 16.37 1.18
N GLN A 232 11.47 16.50 1.85
CA GLN A 232 11.35 16.35 3.30
C GLN A 232 11.62 14.90 3.75
N LEU A 233 11.04 13.92 3.05
CA LEU A 233 11.22 12.51 3.37
C LEU A 233 12.65 12.03 3.16
N ILE A 234 13.37 12.51 2.14
CA ILE A 234 14.82 12.19 1.98
C ILE A 234 15.63 12.69 3.18
N LYS A 235 15.36 13.91 3.65
CA LYS A 235 16.05 14.45 4.83
C LYS A 235 15.76 13.62 6.06
N LEU A 236 14.53 13.16 6.20
CA LEU A 236 14.10 12.33 7.31
C LEU A 236 14.68 10.91 7.23
N GLU A 237 14.80 10.34 6.03
CA GLU A 237 15.41 9.04 5.78
C GLU A 237 16.86 8.98 6.29
N SER A 238 17.64 10.06 6.09
CA SER A 238 18.99 10.15 6.66
C SER A 238 18.98 10.06 8.20
N GLN A 239 17.97 10.62 8.85
CA GLN A 239 17.81 10.49 10.30
C GLN A 239 17.39 9.08 10.70
N PHE A 240 16.49 8.48 9.93
CA PHE A 240 16.03 7.10 10.10
C PHE A 240 17.19 6.12 10.07
N LEU A 241 18.01 6.16 9.02
CA LEU A 241 19.17 5.28 8.87
C LEU A 241 20.19 5.47 10.00
N LYS A 242 20.42 6.71 10.46
CA LYS A 242 21.32 6.98 11.60
C LYS A 242 20.82 6.37 12.90
N VAL A 243 19.51 6.28 13.11
CA VAL A 243 18.93 5.63 14.28
C VAL A 243 19.01 4.12 14.14
N GLU A 244 18.67 3.59 12.96
CA GLU A 244 18.77 2.18 12.63
C GLU A 244 20.18 1.63 12.88
N THR A 245 21.22 2.25 12.31
CA THR A 245 22.62 1.82 12.51
C THR A 245 23.02 1.84 13.98
N LYS A 246 22.59 2.84 14.75
CA LYS A 246 22.90 2.90 16.20
C LYS A 246 22.25 1.78 16.98
N LEU A 247 21.02 1.39 16.64
CA LEU A 247 20.32 0.28 17.28
C LEU A 247 21.01 -1.05 16.94
N GLU A 248 21.43 -1.23 15.69
CA GLU A 248 22.18 -2.41 15.24
C GLU A 248 23.52 -2.53 15.98
N ASP A 249 24.30 -1.45 16.06
CA ASP A 249 25.57 -1.38 16.79
C ASP A 249 25.40 -1.72 18.28
N SER A 250 24.33 -1.22 18.90
CA SER A 250 24.04 -1.46 20.32
C SER A 250 23.58 -2.89 20.60
N SER A 251 23.03 -3.58 19.61
CA SER A 251 22.54 -4.97 19.73
C SER A 251 23.62 -6.02 19.49
N GLY A 252 24.82 -5.61 19.04
CA GLY A 252 25.89 -6.53 18.66
C GLY A 252 25.59 -7.41 17.42
N LYS A 253 24.44 -7.21 16.77
CA LYS A 253 24.02 -7.94 15.55
C LYS A 253 24.41 -7.16 14.29
N LEU A 254 25.71 -7.06 14.00
CA LEU A 254 26.16 -6.53 12.70
C LEU A 254 25.91 -7.56 11.60
N ASN A 255 24.73 -7.52 10.99
CA ASN A 255 24.48 -8.26 9.75
C ASN A 255 24.58 -7.31 8.55
N THR A 256 25.81 -7.07 8.12
CA THR A 256 26.23 -6.14 7.05
C THR A 256 25.53 -6.36 5.70
N ARG A 257 24.81 -7.48 5.54
CA ARG A 257 24.04 -7.83 4.35
C ARG A 257 22.75 -7.01 4.19
N ASN A 258 22.09 -6.61 5.28
CA ASN A 258 20.84 -5.83 5.22
C ASN A 258 21.10 -4.34 4.92
N LEU A 259 22.21 -3.80 5.43
CA LEU A 259 22.64 -2.42 5.21
C LEU A 259 22.99 -2.13 3.74
N ILE A 260 23.51 -3.14 3.02
CA ILE A 260 23.82 -3.05 1.58
C ILE A 260 22.54 -3.07 0.72
N LEU A 261 21.50 -3.81 1.14
CA LEU A 261 20.19 -3.84 0.47
C LEU A 261 19.43 -2.51 0.61
N LEU A 262 19.49 -1.88 1.79
CA LEU A 262 18.91 -0.55 2.04
C LEU A 262 19.63 0.56 1.26
N GLY A 263 20.96 0.56 1.23
CA GLY A 263 21.75 1.49 0.41
C GLY A 263 21.59 1.27 -1.10
N ALA A 264 21.41 0.02 -1.55
CA ALA A 264 21.13 -0.29 -2.95
C ALA A 264 19.71 0.15 -3.38
N ALA A 265 18.72 0.09 -2.49
CA ALA A 265 17.36 0.57 -2.78
C ALA A 265 17.33 2.10 -3.00
N VAL A 266 18.18 2.87 -2.31
CA VAL A 266 18.37 4.31 -2.55
C VAL A 266 18.96 4.55 -3.95
N VAL A 267 19.96 3.78 -4.37
CA VAL A 267 20.59 3.94 -5.70
C VAL A 267 19.70 3.43 -6.84
N VAL A 268 18.92 2.37 -6.62
CA VAL A 268 17.96 1.85 -7.61
C VAL A 268 16.74 2.76 -7.70
N GLY A 269 16.20 3.24 -6.57
CA GLY A 269 15.12 4.24 -6.55
C GLY A 269 15.53 5.52 -7.27
N ILE A 270 16.67 6.12 -6.89
CA ILE A 270 17.20 7.32 -7.55
C ILE A 270 17.60 7.04 -9.00
N GLY A 271 18.16 5.87 -9.32
CA GLY A 271 18.60 5.49 -10.67
C GLY A 271 17.45 5.22 -11.65
N VAL A 272 16.41 4.52 -11.20
CA VAL A 272 15.16 4.33 -11.95
C VAL A 272 14.47 5.68 -12.13
N LEU A 273 14.40 6.52 -11.10
CA LEU A 273 13.85 7.88 -11.20
C LEU A 273 14.66 8.75 -12.18
N CYS A 274 15.98 8.81 -12.07
CA CYS A 274 16.83 9.61 -12.97
C CYS A 274 16.76 9.15 -14.43
N THR A 275 16.63 7.84 -14.70
CA THR A 275 16.47 7.32 -16.07
C THR A 275 15.05 7.54 -16.61
N MET A 276 14.04 7.44 -15.75
CA MET A 276 12.66 7.76 -16.07
C MET A 276 12.43 9.25 -16.37
N PHE A 277 13.16 10.16 -15.72
CA PHE A 277 13.02 11.61 -15.93
C PHE A 277 14.01 12.22 -16.95
N LYS A 278 15.07 11.51 -17.35
CA LYS A 278 15.99 11.98 -18.42
C LYS A 278 15.45 11.79 -19.84
N LYS A 279 14.47 10.92 -20.06
CA LYS A 279 13.89 10.64 -21.39
C LYS A 279 12.89 11.71 -21.89
N GLU A 280 12.59 12.75 -21.12
CA GLU A 280 11.69 13.85 -21.48
C GLU A 280 12.43 15.18 -21.79
N LYS A 281 13.61 15.12 -22.41
CA LYS A 281 14.26 16.31 -22.98
C LYS A 281 14.64 16.10 -24.42
#